data_AF-A0A916QPP4-F1
#
_entry.id   AF-A0A916QPP4-F1
#
_cell.length_a   1.000
_cell.length_b   1.000
_cell.length_c   1.000
_cell.angle_alpha   90.00
_cell.angle_beta   90.00
_cell.angle_gamma   90.00
#
_symmetry.space_group_name_H-M   'P 1'
#
loop_
_entity.id
_entity.type
_entity.pdbx_description
1 polymer ?
#
loop_
_entity_poly.entity_id
_entity_poly.type
_entity_poly.pdbx_seq_one_letter_code
_entity_poly.pdbx_strand_id
1 'polypeptide(L)' 'MASQKINDNFPRVVYGIVTDGNLWQFGKLVADTFIKDSGNFTIDNLLRVYGALENLVQLVEEEDEKQENESRLTQ' A
#
# COMPACT_ATOMS: atom_id res chain seq x y z
N MET A 1 0.68 8.58 11.35
CA MET A 1 -0.49 9.21 12.01
C MET A 1 -1.44 9.92 11.03
N ALA A 2 -0.98 10.40 9.86
CA ALA A 2 -1.89 10.98 8.85
C ALA A 2 -2.87 9.96 8.24
N SER A 3 -2.39 8.75 7.91
CA SER A 3 -3.18 7.71 7.23
C SER A 3 -4.30 7.10 8.08
N GLN A 4 -4.14 7.05 9.41
CA GLN A 4 -5.16 6.50 10.31
C GLN A 4 -6.43 7.37 10.34
N LYS A 5 -6.28 8.71 10.31
CA LYS A 5 -7.42 9.64 10.25
C LYS A 5 -8.21 9.57 8.95
N ILE A 6 -7.60 9.09 7.85
CA ILE A 6 -8.27 8.90 6.56
C ILE A 6 -9.17 7.64 6.61
N ASN A 7 -8.83 6.67 7.45
CA ASN A 7 -9.51 5.36 7.50
C ASN A 7 -10.72 5.30 8.45
N ASP A 8 -11.06 6.38 9.16
CA ASP A 8 -12.14 6.39 10.15
C ASP A 8 -13.54 6.18 9.54
N ASN A 9 -13.72 6.35 8.22
CA ASN A 9 -15.02 6.26 7.56
C ASN A 9 -15.23 4.97 6.73
N PHE A 10 -14.16 4.30 6.31
CA PHE A 10 -14.21 3.04 5.55
C PHE A 10 -12.91 2.27 5.80
N PRO A 11 -12.94 0.95 6.09
CA PRO A 11 -11.73 0.15 6.26
C PRO A 11 -11.07 -0.09 4.90
N ARG A 12 -10.45 0.95 4.32
CA ARG A 12 -9.63 0.81 3.12
C ARG A 12 -8.23 0.36 3.54
N VAL A 13 -7.63 -0.48 2.71
CA VAL A 13 -6.20 -0.72 2.82
C VAL A 13 -5.49 0.54 2.33
N VAL A 14 -4.53 1.03 3.10
CA VAL A 14 -3.69 2.16 2.70
C VAL A 14 -2.26 1.68 2.55
N TYR A 15 -1.79 1.63 1.31
CA TYR A 15 -0.40 1.35 0.99
C TYR A 15 0.49 2.56 1.24
N GLY A 16 1.70 2.32 1.72
CA GLY A 16 2.64 3.37 2.07
C GLY A 16 4.09 2.99 1.83
N ILE A 17 4.89 4.03 1.60
CA ILE A 17 6.32 3.93 1.38
C ILE A 17 7.00 4.88 2.38
N VAL A 18 8.04 4.38 3.05
CA VAL A 18 8.97 5.18 3.83
C VAL A 18 10.35 5.06 3.17
N THR A 19 10.96 6.18 2.83
CA THR A 19 12.26 6.19 2.16
C THR A 19 13.10 7.41 2.55
N ASP A 20 14.42 7.22 2.59
CA ASP A 20 15.43 8.29 2.68
C ASP A 20 16.16 8.52 1.34
N GLY A 21 15.71 7.86 0.26
CA GLY A 21 16.33 7.87 -1.06
C GLY A 21 17.30 6.71 -1.30
N ASN A 22 17.98 6.20 -0.25
CA ASN A 22 18.88 5.05 -0.34
C ASN A 22 18.16 3.74 -0.02
N LEU A 23 17.30 3.74 1.00
CA LEU A 23 16.52 2.59 1.44
C LEU A 23 15.03 2.90 1.33
N TRP A 24 14.31 2.00 0.67
CA TRP A 24 12.87 2.03 0.51
C TRP A 24 12.25 0.90 1.33
N GLN A 25 11.26 1.25 2.16
CA GLN A 25 10.50 0.33 2.98
C GLN A 25 9.02 0.47 2.65
N PHE A 26 8.39 -0.66 2.35
CA PHE A 26 6.99 -0.72 1.97
C PHE A 26 6.16 -1.23 3.15
N GLY A 27 4.88 -0.87 3.16
CA GLY A 27 3.94 -1.39 4.13
C GLY A 27 2.50 -1.03 3.77
N LYS A 28 1.58 -1.56 4.56
CA LYS A 28 0.17 -1.25 4.46
C LYS A 28 -0.46 -1.06 5.82
N LEU A 29 -1.46 -0.19 5.88
CA LEU A 29 -2.34 -0.02 7.02
C LEU A 29 -3.67 -0.68 6.69
N VAL A 30 -4.09 -1.64 7.52
CA VAL A 30 -5.41 -2.27 7.45
C VAL A 30 -6.14 -1.92 8.73
N ALA A 31 -7.23 -1.17 8.64
CA ALA A 31 -7.88 -0.54 9.79
C ALA A 31 -6.89 0.27 10.65
N ASP A 32 -6.52 -0.25 11.82
CA ASP A 32 -5.59 0.36 12.78
C ASP A 32 -4.19 -0.31 12.78
N THR A 33 -4.02 -1.41 12.04
CA THR A 33 -2.83 -2.25 12.10
C THR A 33 -1.90 -1.97 10.93
N PHE A 34 -0.70 -1.47 11.24
CA PHE A 34 0.35 -1.29 10.24
C PHE A 34 1.18 -2.57 10.08
N ILE A 35 1.28 -3.04 8.84
CA ILE A 35 2.04 -4.22 8.44
C ILE A 35 3.17 -3.75 7.54
N LYS A 36 4.40 -3.95 7.99
CA LYS A 36 5.60 -3.62 7.24
C LYS A 36 6.04 -4.81 6.37
N ASP A 37 6.39 -4.55 5.12
CA ASP A 37 7.07 -5.54 4.29
C ASP A 37 8.48 -5.82 4.81
N SER A 38 8.86 -7.09 4.90
CA SER A 38 10.18 -7.50 5.40
C SER A 38 11.32 -7.25 4.41
N GLY A 39 11.02 -6.91 3.17
CA GLY A 39 11.99 -6.63 2.12
C GLY A 39 12.72 -5.31 2.35
N ASN A 40 14.04 -5.35 2.19
CA ASN A 40 14.87 -4.15 2.08
C ASN A 40 15.12 -3.85 0.60
N PHE A 41 14.77 -2.66 0.14
CA PHE A 41 14.94 -2.24 -1.25
C PHE A 41 15.90 -1.07 -1.29
N THR A 42 17.07 -1.25 -1.91
CA THR A 42 18.10 -0.21 -1.97
C THR A 42 18.19 0.38 -3.37
N ILE A 43 18.58 1.65 -3.45
CA ILE A 43 18.74 2.37 -4.72
C ILE A 43 19.77 1.71 -5.66
N ASP A 44 20.76 1.00 -5.09
CA ASP A 44 21.74 0.22 -5.84
C ASP A 44 21.13 -0.87 -6.73
N ASN A 45 19.91 -1.33 -6.37
CA ASN A 45 19.13 -2.24 -7.19
C ASN A 45 17.84 -1.55 -7.68
N LEU A 46 18.03 -0.55 -8.55
CA LEU A 46 16.95 0.26 -9.11
C LEU A 46 15.85 -0.59 -9.77
N LEU A 47 16.20 -1.69 -10.46
CA LEU A 47 15.22 -2.58 -11.08
C LEU A 47 14.28 -3.19 -10.03
N ARG A 48 14.82 -3.57 -8.87
CA ARG A 48 14.02 -4.13 -7.78
C ARG A 48 13.17 -3.07 -7.09
N VAL A 49 13.67 -1.85 -6.94
CA VAL A 49 12.87 -0.71 -6.42
C VAL A 49 11.72 -0.42 -7.38
N TYR A 50 12.00 -0.34 -8.68
CA TYR A 50 10.99 -0.10 -9.71
C TYR A 50 9.93 -1.19 -9.73
N GLY A 51 10.33 -2.48 -9.72
CA GLY A 51 9.37 -3.59 -9.65
C GLY A 51 8.50 -3.57 -8.40
N ALA A 52 9.02 -3.12 -7.26
CA ALA A 52 8.23 -2.96 -6.04
C ALA A 52 7.23 -1.80 -6.14
N LEU A 53 7.61 -0.69 -6.79
CA LEU A 53 6.70 0.44 -7.05
C LEU A 53 5.56 0.04 -7.99
N GLU A 54 5.88 -0.64 -9.09
CA GLU A 54 4.88 -1.15 -10.04
C GLU A 54 3.90 -2.11 -9.37
N ASN A 55 4.42 -3.05 -8.57
CA ASN A 55 3.57 -3.95 -7.80
C ASN A 55 2.67 -3.21 -6.80
N LEU A 56 3.17 -2.14 -6.16
CA LEU A 56 2.37 -1.33 -5.24
C LEU A 56 1.20 -0.65 -5.97
N VAL A 57 1.41 -0.14 -7.18
CA VAL A 57 0.36 0.46 -8.00
C VAL A 57 -0.69 -0.58 -8.38
N GLN A 58 -0.28 -1.77 -8.82
CA GLN A 58 -1.20 -2.87 -9.15
C GLN A 58 -2.06 -3.27 -7.95
N LEU A 59 -1.48 -3.34 -6.75
CA LEU A 59 -2.24 -3.64 -5.53
C LEU A 59 -3.31 -2.59 -5.22
N VAL A 60 -3.05 -1.31 -5.51
CA VAL A 60 -4.04 -0.23 -5.33
C VAL A 60 -5.19 -0.41 -6.32
N GLU A 61 -4.89 -0.67 -7.59
CA GLU A 61 -5.91 -0.88 -8.63
C GLU A 61 -6.80 -2.09 -8.31
N GLU A 62 -6.20 -3.22 -7.91
CA GLU A 62 -6.94 -4.42 -7.53
C GLU A 62 -7.88 -4.19 -6.32
N GLU A 63 -7.52 -3.30 -5.40
CA GLU A 63 -8.33 -3.01 -4.22
C GLU A 63 -9.48 -2.06 -4.51
N ASP A 64 -9.28 -1.10 -5.41
CA ASP A 64 -10.35 -0.25 -5.90
C ASP A 64 -11.40 -1.10 -6.65
N GLU A 65 -10.96 -2.04 -7.49
CA GLU A 65 -11.87 -2.98 -8.17
C GLU A 65 -12.65 -3.88 -7.21
N LYS A 66 -11.99 -4.41 -6.16
CA LYS A 66 -12.67 -5.24 -5.14
C LYS A 66 -13.76 -4.45 -4.41
N GLN A 67 -13.48 -3.21 -4.03
CA GLN A 67 -14.45 -2.36 -3.33
C GLN A 67 -15.65 -2.01 -4.20
N GLU A 68 -15.43 -1.76 -5.50
CA GLU A 68 -16.52 -1.51 -6.44
C GLU A 68 -17.42 -2.74 -6.58
N ASN A 69 -16.82 -3.93 -6.70
CA ASN A 69 -17.56 -5.19 -6.83
C ASN A 69 -18.36 -5.53 -5.56
N GLU A 70 -17.79 -5.35 -4.37
CA GLU A 70 -18.50 -5.57 -3.09
C GLU A 70 -19.67 -4.60 -2.90
N SER A 71 -19.48 -3.32 -3.30
CA SER A 71 -20.53 -2.31 -3.24
C SER A 71 -21.73 -2.64 -4.15
N ARG A 72 -21.48 -3.31 -5.28
CA ARG A 72 -22.51 -3.77 -6.23
C ARG A 72 -23.25 -5.03 -5.77
N LEU A 73 -22.61 -5.92 -5.01
CA LEU A 73 -23.25 -7.13 -4.47
C LEU A 73 -24.17 -6.84 -3.27
N THR A 74 -24.02 -5.68 -2.62
CA THR A 74 -24.77 -5.31 -1.41
C THR A 74 -25.99 -4.42 -1.71
N GLN A 75 -26.29 -4.17 -2.99
CA GLN A 75 -27.48 -3.47 -3.50
C GLN A 75 -28.47 -4.45 -4.13
#